data_AF-A0A0G4GAD2-F1
#
_entry.id   AF-A0A0G4GAD2-F1
#
_cell.length_a   1.000
_cell.length_b   1.000
_cell.length_c   1.000
_cell.angle_alpha   90.00
_cell.angle_beta   90.00
_cell.angle_gamma   90.00
#
_symmetry.space_group_name_H-M   'P 1'
#
loop_
_entity.id
_entity.type
_entity.pdbx_description
1 polymer ?
#
loop_
_entity_poly.entity_id
_entity_poly.type
_entity_poly.pdbx_seq_one_letter_code
_entity_poly.pdbx_strand_id
1 'polypeptide(L)'
;MFFCKVFVVASLAVSLVSAQLRALQTDFLCRMQTTMCRAINAGQWSVIENMVGVPDPLSFVCCSVCESRLSPYGTRTLTACNNGCARDCTADTCVADTPEVQEESFKAVCASAQIACGKEVDRPAPTANENRRCVDVTMEKCMADFQANLGRCKTEAGNDFGRCTEARFEQAYSMVSNIPCSLFALGDPSEAALPAQCPASC
;
A
#
# COMPACT_ATOMS: atom_id res chain seq x y z
N MET A 1 58.65 -8.94 17.19
CA MET A 1 57.53 -7.97 17.07
C MET A 1 56.80 -8.20 15.74
N PHE A 2 55.78 -9.07 15.68
CA PHE A 2 55.03 -9.32 14.42
C PHE A 2 53.52 -9.58 14.61
N PHE A 3 52.93 -9.24 15.77
CA PHE A 3 51.55 -9.59 16.09
C PHE A 3 50.51 -8.47 15.94
N CYS A 4 50.86 -7.30 15.37
CA CYS A 4 49.96 -6.13 15.38
C CYS A 4 49.14 -5.89 14.09
N LYS A 5 49.42 -6.60 12.98
CA LYS A 5 48.77 -6.34 11.67
C LYS A 5 47.55 -7.20 11.34
N VAL A 6 47.37 -8.35 11.99
CA VAL A 6 46.29 -9.30 11.64
C VAL A 6 44.95 -8.93 12.28
N PHE A 7 44.96 -8.25 13.43
CA PHE A 7 43.73 -7.94 14.17
C PHE A 7 42.90 -6.78 13.58
N VAL A 8 43.51 -5.87 12.82
CA VAL A 8 42.81 -4.70 12.25
C VAL A 8 41.95 -5.08 11.04
N VAL A 9 42.36 -6.09 10.26
CA VAL A 9 41.66 -6.52 9.04
C VAL A 9 40.38 -7.30 9.37
N ALA A 10 40.37 -8.07 10.45
CA ALA A 10 39.20 -8.83 10.89
C ALA A 10 38.05 -7.92 11.36
N SER A 11 38.34 -6.83 12.07
CA SER A 11 37.31 -5.89 12.55
C SER A 11 36.66 -5.05 11.44
N LEU A 12 37.40 -4.78 10.35
CA LEU A 12 36.87 -4.08 9.17
C LEU A 12 35.93 -4.99 8.34
N ALA A 13 36.27 -6.27 8.18
CA ALA A 13 35.44 -7.22 7.45
C ALA A 13 34.09 -7.50 8.14
N VAL A 14 34.07 -7.59 9.48
CA VAL A 14 32.83 -7.76 10.26
C VAL A 14 31.92 -6.53 10.19
N SER A 15 32.49 -5.33 10.09
CA SER A 15 31.75 -4.07 9.97
C SER A 15 31.10 -3.89 8.58
N LEU A 16 31.77 -4.35 7.52
CA LEU A 16 31.24 -4.31 6.14
C LEU A 16 30.12 -5.34 5.91
N VAL A 17 30.26 -6.56 6.45
CA VAL A 17 29.23 -7.60 6.35
C VAL A 17 27.98 -7.21 7.13
N SER A 18 28.13 -6.58 8.30
CA SER A 18 26.99 -6.07 9.08
C SER A 18 26.32 -4.84 8.47
N ALA A 19 27.06 -3.96 7.79
CA ALA A 19 26.48 -2.87 7.02
C ALA A 19 25.72 -3.36 5.77
N GLN A 20 26.22 -4.39 5.08
CA GLN A 20 25.54 -5.00 3.92
C GLN A 20 24.32 -5.84 4.31
N LEU A 21 24.36 -6.56 5.43
CA LEU A 21 23.17 -7.25 5.96
C LEU A 21 22.13 -6.27 6.49
N ARG A 22 22.55 -5.15 7.10
CA ARG A 22 21.64 -4.03 7.43
C ARG A 22 21.08 -3.41 6.16
N ALA A 23 21.88 -3.17 5.12
CA ALA A 23 21.44 -2.68 3.81
C ALA A 23 20.36 -3.59 3.17
N LEU A 24 20.54 -4.92 3.26
CA LEU A 24 19.59 -5.94 2.79
C LEU A 24 18.34 -6.06 3.68
N GLN A 25 18.41 -5.63 4.94
CA GLN A 25 17.27 -5.53 5.85
C GLN A 25 16.56 -4.16 5.75
N THR A 26 17.24 -3.09 5.31
CA THR A 26 16.77 -1.70 5.40
C THR A 26 15.80 -1.23 4.31
N ASP A 27 15.38 -2.05 3.37
CA ASP A 27 14.32 -1.60 2.45
C ASP A 27 13.18 -2.58 2.24
N PHE A 28 12.58 -3.01 3.36
CA PHE A 28 11.29 -3.68 3.33
C PHE A 28 10.23 -2.84 2.63
N LEU A 29 10.18 -1.51 2.85
CA LEU A 29 9.24 -0.63 2.16
C LEU A 29 9.46 -0.64 0.66
N CYS A 30 10.72 -0.56 0.21
CA CYS A 30 11.00 -0.69 -1.21
C CYS A 30 10.69 -2.10 -1.75
N ARG A 31 10.89 -3.17 -0.99
CA ARG A 31 10.43 -4.53 -1.38
C ARG A 31 8.92 -4.62 -1.48
N MET A 32 8.19 -4.03 -0.53
CA MET A 32 6.73 -3.99 -0.54
C MET A 32 6.25 -3.18 -1.75
N GLN A 33 6.80 -1.99 -1.98
CA GLN A 33 6.53 -1.16 -3.15
C GLN A 33 6.79 -1.92 -4.46
N THR A 34 7.97 -2.54 -4.57
CA THR A 34 8.36 -3.34 -5.75
C THR A 34 7.43 -4.53 -5.97
N THR A 35 7.02 -5.21 -4.89
CA THR A 35 6.13 -6.37 -4.97
C THR A 35 4.72 -5.95 -5.39
N MET A 36 4.17 -4.88 -4.81
CA MET A 36 2.88 -4.29 -5.22
C MET A 36 2.92 -3.89 -6.69
N CYS A 37 3.98 -3.22 -7.10
CA CYS A 37 4.20 -2.83 -8.47
C CYS A 37 4.25 -4.00 -9.46
N ARG A 38 5.01 -5.05 -9.12
CA ARG A 38 5.07 -6.27 -9.93
C ARG A 38 3.71 -6.96 -9.98
N ALA A 39 2.98 -7.01 -8.87
CA ALA A 39 1.64 -7.56 -8.81
C ALA A 39 0.66 -6.79 -9.70
N ILE A 40 0.64 -5.46 -9.60
CA ILE A 40 -0.20 -4.59 -10.44
C ILE A 40 0.13 -4.84 -11.90
N ASN A 41 1.41 -4.71 -12.32
CA ASN A 41 1.83 -4.93 -13.71
C ASN A 41 1.52 -6.35 -14.24
N ALA A 42 1.50 -7.35 -13.35
CA ALA A 42 1.16 -8.72 -13.70
C ALA A 42 -0.37 -8.97 -13.72
N GLY A 43 -1.20 -8.02 -13.26
CA GLY A 43 -2.63 -8.19 -13.04
C GLY A 43 -2.97 -9.12 -11.87
N GLN A 44 -2.04 -9.32 -10.92
CA GLN A 44 -2.19 -10.21 -9.77
C GLN A 44 -2.80 -9.50 -8.57
N TRP A 45 -4.10 -9.20 -8.65
CA TRP A 45 -4.81 -8.42 -7.63
C TRP A 45 -4.98 -9.13 -6.28
N SER A 46 -4.86 -10.47 -6.24
CA SER A 46 -4.84 -11.23 -4.99
C SER A 46 -3.66 -10.85 -4.08
N VAL A 47 -2.54 -10.39 -4.66
CA VAL A 47 -1.41 -9.88 -3.89
C VAL A 47 -1.76 -8.53 -3.25
N ILE A 48 -2.48 -7.67 -3.99
CA ILE A 48 -2.94 -6.37 -3.50
C ILE A 48 -3.98 -6.56 -2.41
N GLU A 49 -4.96 -7.44 -2.60
CA GLU A 49 -5.93 -7.84 -1.57
C GLU A 49 -5.24 -8.26 -0.28
N ASN A 50 -4.22 -9.12 -0.38
CA ASN A 50 -3.44 -9.51 0.78
C ASN A 50 -2.67 -8.35 1.40
N MET A 51 -2.21 -7.39 0.61
CA MET A 51 -1.39 -6.28 1.13
C MET A 51 -2.20 -5.16 1.75
N VAL A 52 -3.41 -4.89 1.27
CA VAL A 52 -4.27 -3.81 1.78
C VAL A 52 -5.44 -4.31 2.61
N GLY A 53 -5.70 -5.61 2.65
CA GLY A 53 -6.82 -6.20 3.38
C GLY A 53 -8.19 -5.93 2.74
N VAL A 54 -8.23 -5.58 1.45
CA VAL A 54 -9.46 -5.29 0.71
C VAL A 54 -9.72 -6.43 -0.28
N PRO A 55 -10.80 -7.22 -0.12
CA PRO A 55 -11.14 -8.26 -1.07
C PRO A 55 -11.56 -7.69 -2.40
N ASP A 56 -11.18 -8.36 -3.48
CA ASP A 56 -11.49 -7.98 -4.85
C ASP A 56 -11.34 -6.46 -5.09
N PRO A 57 -10.12 -5.90 -4.96
CA PRO A 57 -9.89 -4.47 -5.00
C PRO A 57 -10.33 -3.83 -6.33
N LEU A 58 -10.44 -4.60 -7.40
CA LEU A 58 -10.95 -4.11 -8.68
C LEU A 58 -12.45 -3.85 -8.67
N SER A 59 -13.23 -4.53 -7.84
CA SER A 59 -14.69 -4.33 -7.73
C SER A 59 -15.09 -2.94 -7.24
N PHE A 60 -14.13 -2.20 -6.69
CA PHE A 60 -14.26 -0.80 -6.25
C PHE A 60 -13.83 0.20 -7.33
N VAL A 61 -13.24 -0.28 -8.44
CA VAL A 61 -12.80 0.56 -9.55
C VAL A 61 -13.93 0.68 -10.56
N CYS A 62 -14.23 1.91 -10.97
CA CYS A 62 -15.14 2.17 -12.07
C CYS A 62 -14.57 1.70 -13.42
N CYS A 63 -15.34 0.95 -14.21
CA CYS A 63 -14.86 0.52 -15.53
C CYS A 63 -14.50 1.70 -16.45
N SER A 64 -15.20 2.83 -16.30
CA SER A 64 -14.93 4.06 -17.05
C SER A 64 -13.55 4.68 -16.79
N VAL A 65 -12.88 4.31 -15.69
CA VAL A 65 -11.57 4.87 -15.30
C VAL A 65 -10.42 3.84 -15.39
N CYS A 66 -10.69 2.60 -15.78
CA CYS A 66 -9.65 1.57 -15.92
C CYS A 66 -8.53 2.01 -16.89
N GLU A 67 -8.90 2.58 -18.04
CA GLU A 67 -7.92 2.96 -19.06
C GLU A 67 -7.04 4.14 -18.62
N SER A 68 -7.63 5.17 -18.03
CA SER A 68 -6.87 6.35 -17.57
C SER A 68 -5.94 6.02 -16.40
N ARG A 69 -6.36 5.12 -15.48
CA ARG A 69 -5.59 4.80 -14.27
C ARG A 69 -4.58 3.67 -14.44
N LEU A 70 -4.89 2.67 -15.27
CA LEU A 70 -4.13 1.42 -15.31
C LEU A 70 -3.41 1.14 -16.63
N SER A 71 -3.64 1.93 -17.69
CA SER A 71 -2.86 1.82 -18.94
C SER A 71 -1.34 1.95 -18.74
N PRO A 72 -0.80 2.79 -17.82
CA PRO A 72 0.64 2.86 -17.57
C PRO A 72 1.25 1.57 -17.01
N TYR A 73 0.43 0.68 -16.47
CA TYR A 73 0.84 -0.60 -15.87
C TYR A 73 0.74 -1.78 -16.86
N GLY A 74 0.42 -1.49 -18.12
CA GLY A 74 0.42 -2.46 -19.20
C GLY A 74 -0.89 -3.25 -19.38
N THR A 75 -0.94 -4.00 -20.48
CA THR A 75 -2.17 -4.64 -21.01
C THR A 75 -2.77 -5.68 -20.06
N ARG A 76 -1.95 -6.39 -19.28
CA ARG A 76 -2.45 -7.40 -18.32
C ARG A 76 -3.25 -6.75 -17.20
N THR A 77 -2.73 -5.67 -16.64
CA THR A 77 -3.40 -4.86 -15.62
C THR A 77 -4.73 -4.31 -16.13
N LEU A 78 -4.71 -3.75 -17.35
CA LEU A 78 -5.91 -3.21 -17.97
C LEU A 78 -6.96 -4.30 -18.22
N THR A 79 -6.54 -5.48 -18.70
CA THR A 79 -7.43 -6.63 -18.91
C THR A 79 -8.06 -7.08 -17.59
N ALA A 80 -7.25 -7.17 -16.53
CA ALA A 80 -7.75 -7.53 -15.21
C ALA A 80 -8.78 -6.49 -14.72
N CYS A 81 -8.50 -5.19 -14.84
CA CYS A 81 -9.44 -4.15 -14.47
C CYS A 81 -10.75 -4.27 -15.25
N ASN A 82 -10.70 -4.35 -16.58
CA ASN A 82 -11.90 -4.46 -17.41
C ASN A 82 -12.77 -5.69 -17.10
N ASN A 83 -12.17 -6.74 -16.53
CA ASN A 83 -12.88 -7.95 -16.12
C ASN A 83 -13.47 -7.86 -14.71
N GLY A 84 -12.81 -7.14 -13.79
CA GLY A 84 -13.17 -7.06 -12.37
C GLY A 84 -13.82 -5.76 -11.91
N CYS A 85 -13.82 -4.72 -12.75
CA CYS A 85 -14.35 -3.40 -12.43
C CYS A 85 -15.88 -3.38 -12.23
N ALA A 86 -16.34 -2.40 -11.46
CA ALA A 86 -17.75 -2.06 -11.34
C ALA A 86 -18.27 -1.45 -12.65
N ARG A 87 -19.26 -2.13 -13.25
CA ARG A 87 -20.01 -1.63 -14.41
C ARG A 87 -21.09 -0.65 -13.95
N ASP A 88 -21.45 0.28 -14.84
CA ASP A 88 -22.53 1.25 -14.64
C ASP A 88 -22.38 2.11 -13.38
N CYS A 89 -21.13 2.32 -12.95
CA CYS A 89 -20.84 3.14 -11.80
C CYS A 89 -20.99 4.64 -12.11
N THR A 90 -21.90 5.28 -11.41
CA THR A 90 -22.07 6.72 -11.27
C THR A 90 -22.00 7.09 -9.79
N ALA A 91 -21.85 8.38 -9.47
CA ALA A 91 -21.93 8.88 -8.10
C ALA A 91 -23.19 8.34 -7.36
N ASP A 92 -24.32 8.22 -8.07
CA ASP A 92 -25.59 7.71 -7.52
C ASP A 92 -25.59 6.21 -7.21
N THR A 93 -24.68 5.44 -7.82
CA THR A 93 -24.57 3.98 -7.62
C THR A 93 -23.41 3.57 -6.71
N CYS A 94 -22.45 4.49 -6.52
CA CYS A 94 -21.32 4.28 -5.62
C CYS A 94 -21.75 4.48 -4.16
N VAL A 95 -21.00 3.89 -3.24
CA VAL A 95 -21.24 4.07 -1.81
C VAL A 95 -20.79 5.47 -1.43
N ALA A 96 -21.66 6.17 -0.72
CA ALA A 96 -21.29 7.42 -0.08
C ALA A 96 -20.12 7.18 0.88
N ASP A 97 -19.18 8.12 0.91
CA ASP A 97 -18.08 8.17 1.87
C ASP A 97 -18.62 8.42 3.30
N THR A 98 -19.12 7.35 3.91
CA THR A 98 -19.72 7.33 5.25
C THR A 98 -18.67 7.10 6.33
N PRO A 99 -18.91 7.53 7.58
CA PRO A 99 -18.00 7.26 8.69
C PRO A 99 -17.66 5.77 8.87
N GLU A 100 -18.61 4.87 8.58
CA GLU A 100 -18.41 3.43 8.63
C GLU A 100 -17.38 2.95 7.58
N VAL A 101 -17.51 3.42 6.34
CA VAL A 101 -16.57 3.10 5.24
C VAL A 101 -15.18 3.66 5.53
N GLN A 102 -15.12 4.87 6.09
CA GLN A 102 -13.86 5.50 6.51
C GLN A 102 -13.19 4.69 7.63
N GLU A 103 -13.96 4.25 8.62
CA GLU A 103 -13.47 3.45 9.75
C GLU A 103 -12.94 2.08 9.33
N GLU A 104 -13.64 1.41 8.42
CA GLU A 104 -13.20 0.13 7.83
C GLU A 104 -11.91 0.30 7.02
N SER A 105 -11.87 1.32 6.16
CA SER A 105 -10.71 1.65 5.35
C SER A 105 -9.50 2.01 6.22
N PHE A 106 -9.72 2.78 7.29
CA PHE A 106 -8.71 3.10 8.29
C PHE A 106 -8.12 1.84 8.94
N LYS A 107 -8.98 0.93 9.43
CA LYS A 107 -8.53 -0.31 10.07
C LYS A 107 -7.68 -1.15 9.13
N ALA A 108 -8.09 -1.28 7.87
CA ALA A 108 -7.39 -2.05 6.85
C ALA A 108 -6.00 -1.47 6.55
N VAL A 109 -5.92 -0.15 6.34
CA VAL A 109 -4.64 0.55 6.10
C VAL A 109 -3.74 0.49 7.33
N CYS A 110 -4.28 0.71 8.53
CA CYS A 110 -3.50 0.69 9.76
C CYS A 110 -2.93 -0.70 10.08
N ALA A 111 -3.74 -1.76 9.92
CA ALA A 111 -3.27 -3.13 10.07
C ALA A 111 -2.18 -3.46 9.04
N SER A 112 -2.37 -3.06 7.79
CA SER A 112 -1.40 -3.27 6.71
C SER A 112 -0.07 -2.53 6.95
N ALA A 113 -0.11 -1.30 7.47
CA ALA A 113 1.09 -0.56 7.87
C ALA A 113 1.82 -1.22 9.05
N GLN A 114 1.08 -1.76 10.02
CA GLN A 114 1.64 -2.51 11.14
C GLN A 114 2.27 -3.84 10.69
N ILE A 115 1.61 -4.59 9.81
CA ILE A 115 2.14 -5.82 9.19
C ILE A 115 3.40 -5.50 8.38
N ALA A 116 3.39 -4.39 7.62
CA ALA A 116 4.56 -3.92 6.89
C ALA A 116 5.74 -3.65 7.83
N CYS A 117 5.47 -3.23 9.05
CA CYS A 117 6.47 -3.06 10.09
C CYS A 117 6.76 -4.33 10.91
N GLY A 118 6.26 -5.48 10.47
CA GLY A 118 6.54 -6.79 11.05
C GLY A 118 5.79 -7.07 12.34
N LYS A 119 4.72 -6.34 12.63
CA LYS A 119 3.81 -6.65 13.74
C LYS A 119 2.86 -7.77 13.34
N GLU A 120 2.59 -8.64 14.29
CA GLU A 120 1.53 -9.64 14.18
C GLU A 120 0.22 -8.98 14.63
N VAL A 121 -0.55 -8.51 13.66
CA VAL A 121 -1.89 -7.96 13.88
C VAL A 121 -2.87 -8.67 12.96
N ASP A 122 -4.10 -8.86 13.44
CA ASP A 122 -5.15 -9.43 12.62
C ASP A 122 -5.50 -8.47 11.49
N ARG A 123 -5.61 -9.01 10.27
CA ARG A 123 -6.21 -8.25 9.19
C ARG A 123 -7.70 -8.13 9.47
N PRO A 124 -8.29 -6.92 9.34
CA PRO A 124 -9.72 -6.77 9.43
C PRO A 124 -10.37 -7.76 8.47
N ALA A 125 -11.31 -8.56 8.96
CA ALA A 125 -12.15 -9.31 8.08
C ALA A 125 -12.87 -8.30 7.18
N PRO A 126 -12.97 -8.56 5.88
CA PRO A 126 -13.83 -7.74 5.05
C PRO A 126 -15.23 -7.77 5.61
N THR A 127 -15.76 -6.59 5.92
CA THR A 127 -17.17 -6.50 6.28
C THR A 127 -17.98 -6.92 5.08
N ALA A 128 -19.08 -7.64 5.33
CA ALA A 128 -19.93 -8.27 4.34
C ALA A 128 -20.72 -7.26 3.48
N ASN A 129 -20.12 -6.14 3.10
CA ASN A 129 -20.54 -5.35 1.95
C ASN A 129 -20.16 -6.11 0.67
N GLU A 130 -20.73 -7.32 0.52
CA GLU A 130 -20.50 -8.33 -0.52
C GLU A 130 -20.94 -7.89 -1.93
N ASN A 131 -21.09 -6.60 -2.19
CA ASN A 131 -21.54 -6.11 -3.48
C ASN A 131 -20.77 -4.87 -3.89
N ARG A 132 -19.81 -5.06 -4.82
CA ARG A 132 -19.46 -4.16 -5.94
C ARG A 132 -19.81 -2.68 -5.74
N ARG A 133 -19.02 -1.93 -4.98
CA ARG A 133 -19.31 -0.50 -4.80
C ARG A 133 -18.03 0.31 -4.73
N CYS A 134 -17.74 0.99 -5.83
CA CYS A 134 -16.95 2.22 -5.83
C CYS A 134 -17.37 3.18 -4.70
N VAL A 135 -16.47 4.05 -4.25
CA VAL A 135 -16.76 5.04 -3.22
C VAL A 135 -16.81 6.43 -3.84
N ASP A 136 -17.86 7.19 -3.53
CA ASP A 136 -17.99 8.59 -3.95
C ASP A 136 -17.10 9.49 -3.09
N VAL A 137 -15.81 9.45 -3.38
CA VAL A 137 -14.78 10.25 -2.74
C VAL A 137 -13.78 10.73 -3.79
N THR A 138 -13.27 11.96 -3.64
CA THR A 138 -12.17 12.45 -4.47
C THR A 138 -10.84 11.88 -3.97
N MET A 139 -9.83 11.83 -4.85
CA MET A 139 -8.49 11.41 -4.47
C MET A 139 -7.93 12.30 -3.33
N GLU A 140 -8.06 13.62 -3.49
CA GLU A 140 -7.59 14.60 -2.50
C GLU A 140 -8.23 14.36 -1.13
N LYS A 141 -9.56 14.20 -1.09
CA LYS A 141 -10.29 13.95 0.15
C LYS A 141 -9.90 12.62 0.77
N CYS A 142 -9.82 11.55 -0.03
CA CYS A 142 -9.40 10.24 0.46
C CYS A 142 -8.00 10.28 1.10
N MET A 143 -7.04 10.96 0.45
CA MET A 143 -5.69 11.12 0.99
C MET A 143 -5.66 11.99 2.24
N ALA A 144 -6.42 13.09 2.28
CA ALA A 144 -6.54 13.94 3.45
C ALA A 144 -7.12 13.19 4.65
N ASP A 145 -8.16 12.38 4.43
CA ASP A 145 -8.82 11.59 5.48
C ASP A 145 -7.85 10.54 6.06
N PHE A 146 -7.08 9.84 5.22
CA PHE A 146 -6.05 8.92 5.74
C PHE A 146 -4.94 9.63 6.50
N GLN A 147 -4.45 10.77 6.01
CA GLN A 147 -3.39 11.53 6.69
C GLN A 147 -3.86 12.05 8.06
N ALA A 148 -5.11 12.51 8.16
CA ALA A 148 -5.70 12.92 9.45
C ALA A 148 -5.74 11.76 10.47
N ASN A 149 -5.87 10.52 10.00
CA ASN A 149 -5.93 9.33 10.85
C ASN A 149 -4.57 8.71 11.18
N LEU A 150 -3.46 9.23 10.65
CA LEU A 150 -2.11 8.69 10.94
C LEU A 150 -1.78 8.72 12.43
N GLY A 151 -2.09 9.82 13.12
CA GLY A 151 -1.87 9.94 14.57
C GLY A 151 -2.66 8.91 15.38
N ARG A 152 -3.88 8.61 14.94
CA ARG A 152 -4.70 7.56 15.54
C ARG A 152 -4.08 6.18 15.33
N CYS A 153 -3.64 5.86 14.11
CA CYS A 153 -2.97 4.58 13.83
C CYS A 153 -1.68 4.40 14.64
N LYS A 154 -0.88 5.47 14.80
CA LYS A 154 0.31 5.45 15.67
C LYS A 154 -0.04 5.17 17.14
N THR A 155 -1.15 5.74 17.62
CA THR A 155 -1.66 5.47 18.97
C THR A 155 -2.09 4.01 19.12
N GLU A 156 -2.81 3.46 18.14
CA GLU A 156 -3.20 2.04 18.12
C GLU A 156 -2.00 1.08 18.04
N ALA A 157 -0.91 1.50 17.38
CA ALA A 157 0.34 0.75 17.37
C ALA A 157 1.05 0.74 18.75
N GLY A 158 0.62 1.55 19.73
CA GLY A 158 1.08 1.50 21.11
C GLY A 158 2.50 2.02 21.33
N ASN A 159 2.98 2.95 20.48
CA ASN A 159 4.39 3.39 20.40
C ASN A 159 5.40 2.28 20.09
N ASP A 160 4.92 1.06 19.77
CA ASP A 160 5.71 -0.04 19.25
C ASP A 160 5.40 -0.22 17.76
N PHE A 161 6.32 0.27 16.94
CA PHE A 161 6.26 0.15 15.48
C PHE A 161 6.94 -1.14 14.98
N GLY A 162 7.11 -2.16 15.85
CA GLY A 162 7.76 -3.41 15.49
C GLY A 162 9.19 -3.20 15.03
N ARG A 163 9.49 -3.55 13.78
CA ARG A 163 10.82 -3.39 13.17
C ARG A 163 11.06 -2.01 12.56
N CYS A 164 10.03 -1.17 12.49
CA CYS A 164 10.11 0.18 11.94
C CYS A 164 10.53 1.20 12.99
N THR A 165 11.17 2.29 12.55
CA THR A 165 11.12 3.56 13.27
C THR A 165 9.77 4.23 13.02
N GLU A 166 9.40 5.21 13.85
CA GLU A 166 8.20 6.04 13.64
C GLU A 166 8.15 6.64 12.22
N ALA A 167 9.24 7.27 11.77
CA ALA A 167 9.31 7.82 10.41
C ALA A 167 9.12 6.75 9.31
N ARG A 168 9.58 5.52 9.54
CA ARG A 168 9.36 4.41 8.59
C ARG A 168 7.93 3.90 8.63
N PHE A 169 7.30 3.92 9.80
CA PHE A 169 5.88 3.59 9.94
C PHE A 169 5.01 4.59 9.17
N GLU A 170 5.31 5.89 9.27
CA GLU A 170 4.58 6.93 8.53
C GLU A 170 4.74 6.78 7.00
N GLN A 171 5.94 6.42 6.53
CA GLN A 171 6.16 6.08 5.13
C GLN A 171 5.37 4.84 4.70
N ALA A 172 5.34 3.80 5.54
CA ALA A 172 4.56 2.59 5.29
C ALA A 172 3.07 2.91 5.15
N TYR A 173 2.54 3.68 6.10
CA TYR A 173 1.14 4.09 6.15
C TYR A 173 0.77 4.90 4.91
N SER A 174 1.57 5.91 4.55
CA SER A 174 1.35 6.73 3.35
C SER A 174 1.38 5.89 2.07
N MET A 175 2.31 4.93 1.97
CA MET A 175 2.38 4.06 0.80
C MET A 175 1.16 3.15 0.68
N VAL A 176 0.71 2.57 1.79
CA VAL A 176 -0.46 1.68 1.82
C VAL A 176 -1.74 2.46 1.57
N SER A 177 -1.89 3.69 2.11
CA SER A 177 -3.09 4.52 1.93
C SER A 177 -3.28 5.03 0.49
N ASN A 178 -2.19 5.19 -0.27
CA ASN A 178 -2.26 5.59 -1.68
C ASN A 178 -3.02 4.57 -2.54
N ILE A 179 -2.98 3.28 -2.19
CA ILE A 179 -3.60 2.20 -2.97
C ILE A 179 -5.13 2.28 -2.96
N PRO A 180 -5.81 2.28 -1.79
CA PRO A 180 -7.25 2.41 -1.76
C PRO A 180 -7.71 3.72 -2.41
N CYS A 181 -7.02 4.85 -2.18
CA CYS A 181 -7.42 6.11 -2.83
C CYS A 181 -7.24 6.09 -4.36
N SER A 182 -6.18 5.45 -4.86
CA SER A 182 -5.96 5.33 -6.31
C SER A 182 -6.94 4.39 -7.00
N LEU A 183 -7.43 3.39 -6.28
CA LEU A 183 -8.36 2.40 -6.84
C LEU A 183 -9.82 2.81 -6.64
N PHE A 184 -10.18 3.44 -5.51
CA PHE A 184 -11.59 3.53 -5.07
C PHE A 184 -12.22 4.91 -5.24
N ALA A 185 -11.41 5.97 -5.39
CA ALA A 185 -11.93 7.33 -5.56
C ALA A 185 -12.61 7.51 -6.92
N LEU A 186 -13.80 8.11 -6.96
CA LEU A 186 -14.52 8.50 -8.18
C LEU A 186 -13.99 9.80 -8.81
N GLY A 187 -13.21 10.60 -8.05
CA GLY A 187 -12.72 11.91 -8.49
C GLY A 187 -11.96 11.93 -9.82
N ASP A 188 -11.97 13.11 -10.46
CA ASP A 188 -11.56 13.39 -11.85
C ASP A 188 -10.26 12.64 -12.26
N PRO A 189 -10.25 11.90 -13.39
CA PRO A 189 -9.12 11.08 -13.86
C PRO A 189 -7.79 11.82 -14.10
N SER A 190 -7.76 13.15 -13.98
CA SER A 190 -6.54 13.96 -14.13
C SER A 190 -5.66 14.03 -12.87
N GLU A 191 -6.17 13.65 -11.69
CA GLU A 191 -5.45 13.83 -10.42
C GLU A 191 -4.86 12.54 -9.83
N ALA A 192 -5.26 11.36 -10.33
CA ALA A 192 -4.95 10.08 -9.71
C ALA A 192 -4.08 9.19 -10.60
N ALA A 193 -2.81 9.55 -10.76
CA ALA A 193 -1.81 8.55 -11.10
C ALA A 193 -1.48 7.77 -9.82
N LEU A 194 -1.81 6.46 -9.78
CA LEU A 194 -1.05 5.52 -8.94
C LEU A 194 0.44 5.90 -9.08
N PRO A 195 1.22 5.98 -7.99
CA PRO A 195 2.54 6.63 -7.98
C PRO A 195 3.30 6.30 -9.25
N ALA A 196 3.44 7.32 -10.10
CA ALA A 196 4.00 7.17 -11.42
C ALA A 196 5.37 6.50 -11.27
N GLN A 197 5.46 5.30 -11.83
CA GLN A 197 6.66 4.49 -11.94
C GLN A 197 7.05 3.73 -10.66
N CYS A 198 6.86 2.42 -10.77
CA CYS A 198 7.51 1.46 -9.90
C CYS A 198 9.02 1.75 -9.83
N PRO A 199 9.60 1.85 -8.62
CA PRO A 199 11.03 2.10 -8.50
C PRO A 199 11.79 1.00 -9.25
N ALA A 200 12.68 1.40 -10.16
CA ALA A 200 13.44 0.47 -11.01
C ALA A 200 14.35 -0.46 -10.19
N SER A 201 14.77 0.00 -9.01
CA SER A 201 15.58 -0.77 -8.06
C SER A 201 15.64 -0.06 -6.70
N CYS A 202 15.67 -0.87 -5.65
CA CYS A 202 16.44 -0.64 -4.42
C CYS A 202 17.69 -1.55 -4.54
#